data_AF-A0A1M7E6P2-F1
#
_entry.id   AF-A0A1M7E6P2-F1
#
_cell.length_a   1.000
_cell.length_b   1.000
_cell.length_c   1.000
_cell.angle_alpha   90.00
_cell.angle_beta   90.00
_cell.angle_gamma   90.00
#
_symmetry.space_group_name_H-M   'P 1'
#
loop_
_entity.id
_entity.type
_entity.pdbx_description
1 polymer ?
#
loop_
_entity_poly.entity_id
_entity_poly.type
_entity_poly.pdbx_seq_one_letter_code
_entity_poly.pdbx_strand_id
1 'polypeptide(L)'
;MAAKYIISKRSKFSLISIEIATISIFSSYWLCKRFNWDWIIGVAVFLGSNLLIGWLFFQLRLFRYILSILFSFFWGFLAYTFSTEITKSTASPWVALGVVFLISLALHRSYFDFEKNARRIEYKDS
;
A
#
# COMPACT_ATOMS: atom_id res chain seq x y z
N MET A 1 -1.86 3.92 35.77
CA MET A 1 -2.18 4.65 34.52
C MET A 1 -2.52 3.61 33.46
N ALA A 2 -3.81 3.34 33.24
CA ALA A 2 -4.24 2.35 32.26
C ALA A 2 -3.94 2.84 30.84
N ALA A 3 -3.19 2.04 30.08
CA ALA A 3 -2.84 2.35 28.70
C ALA A 3 -4.11 2.27 27.81
N LYS A 4 -4.36 3.35 27.06
CA LYS A 4 -5.52 3.46 26.19
C LYS A 4 -5.28 2.70 24.89
N TYR A 5 -5.90 1.54 24.71
CA TYR A 5 -5.76 0.75 23.48
C TYR A 5 -6.93 0.99 22.52
N ILE A 6 -6.59 1.39 21.30
CA ILE A 6 -7.55 1.57 20.21
C ILE A 6 -7.58 0.28 19.40
N ILE A 7 -8.69 -0.48 19.49
CA ILE A 7 -8.86 -1.73 18.74
C ILE A 7 -9.78 -1.46 17.55
N SER A 8 -9.19 -1.50 16.35
CA SER A 8 -9.88 -1.32 15.06
C SER A 8 -10.06 -2.68 14.37
N LYS A 9 -11.21 -2.92 13.72
CA LYS A 9 -11.55 -4.17 13.04
C LYS A 9 -10.72 -4.29 11.74
N ARG A 10 -9.74 -5.20 11.74
CA ARG A 10 -8.61 -5.29 10.79
C ARG A 10 -8.88 -5.97 9.43
N SER A 11 -10.11 -6.01 8.88
CA SER A 11 -10.38 -6.92 7.74
C SER A 11 -9.72 -6.52 6.41
N LYS A 12 -9.27 -5.27 6.24
CA LYS A 12 -8.70 -4.79 4.96
C LYS A 12 -7.17 -4.65 4.95
N PHE A 13 -6.49 -4.98 6.04
CA PHE A 13 -5.01 -4.93 6.11
C PHE A 13 -4.31 -5.82 5.07
N SER A 14 -4.96 -6.86 4.56
CA SER A 14 -4.32 -7.79 3.61
C SER A 14 -3.84 -7.10 2.33
N LEU A 15 -4.57 -6.11 1.83
CA LEU A 15 -4.23 -5.44 0.57
C LEU A 15 -2.98 -4.55 0.75
N ILE A 16 -2.92 -3.79 1.84
CA ILE A 16 -1.75 -2.93 2.11
C ILE A 16 -0.49 -3.75 2.40
N SER A 17 -0.62 -4.91 3.06
CA SER A 17 0.52 -5.77 3.32
C SER A 17 1.14 -6.31 2.03
N ILE A 18 0.31 -6.67 1.04
CA ILE A 18 0.78 -7.10 -0.28
C ILE A 18 1.50 -5.96 -0.97
N GLU A 19 0.89 -4.77 -0.99
CA GLU A 19 1.44 -3.57 -1.62
C GLU A 19 2.80 -3.17 -1.03
N ILE A 20 2.91 -3.12 0.30
CA ILE A 20 4.18 -2.84 1.00
C ILE A 20 5.21 -3.90 0.65
N ALA A 21 4.83 -5.19 0.68
CA ALA A 21 5.74 -6.27 0.32
C ALA A 21 6.23 -6.15 -1.13
N THR A 22 5.36 -5.79 -2.08
CA THR A 22 5.73 -5.59 -3.48
C THR A 22 6.73 -4.45 -3.65
N ILE A 23 6.50 -3.29 -3.02
CA ILE A 23 7.47 -2.18 -3.06
C ILE A 23 8.80 -2.58 -2.41
N SER A 24 8.75 -3.25 -1.25
CA SER A 24 9.96 -3.70 -0.56
C SER A 24 10.77 -4.68 -1.40
N ILE A 25 10.13 -5.67 -2.03
CA ILE A 25 10.80 -6.61 -2.95
C ILE A 25 11.43 -5.86 -4.11
N PHE A 26 10.68 -4.95 -4.74
CA PHE A 26 11.17 -4.19 -5.88
C PHE A 26 12.37 -3.31 -5.50
N SER A 27 12.29 -2.59 -4.38
CA SER A 27 13.37 -1.75 -3.88
C SER A 27 14.63 -2.54 -3.53
N SER A 28 14.47 -3.71 -2.90
CA SER A 28 15.57 -4.60 -2.55
C SER A 28 16.25 -5.13 -3.80
N TYR A 29 15.46 -5.66 -4.74
CA TYR A 29 15.96 -6.14 -6.04
C TYR A 29 16.69 -5.03 -6.80
N TRP A 30 16.09 -3.83 -6.89
CA TRP A 30 16.67 -2.70 -7.62
C TRP A 30 17.98 -2.23 -7.00
N LEU A 31 18.05 -2.11 -5.66
CA LEU A 31 19.28 -1.72 -4.96
C LEU A 31 20.37 -2.77 -5.10
N CYS A 32 20.05 -4.05 -4.91
CA CYS A 32 21.02 -5.14 -5.13
C CYS A 32 21.57 -5.13 -6.55
N LYS A 33 20.72 -4.95 -7.56
CA LYS A 33 21.15 -4.87 -8.96
C LYS A 33 21.99 -3.63 -9.25
N ARG A 34 21.65 -2.48 -8.66
CA ARG A 34 22.33 -1.20 -8.91
C ARG A 34 23.73 -1.15 -8.28
N PHE A 35 23.87 -1.68 -7.07
CA PHE A 35 25.11 -1.63 -6.31
C PHE A 35 25.89 -2.96 -6.29
N ASN A 36 25.39 -3.98 -6.99
CA ASN A 36 25.95 -5.32 -7.07
C ASN A 36 26.18 -5.94 -5.68
N TRP A 37 25.19 -5.77 -4.79
CA TRP A 37 25.25 -6.27 -3.42
C TRP A 37 24.85 -7.74 -3.33
N ASP A 38 25.41 -8.43 -2.33
CA ASP A 38 25.04 -9.80 -2.01
C ASP A 38 23.56 -9.94 -1.65
N TRP A 39 23.01 -11.12 -1.92
CA TRP A 39 21.61 -11.45 -1.66
C TRP A 39 21.22 -11.29 -0.18
N ILE A 40 22.17 -11.51 0.75
CA ILE A 40 21.97 -11.33 2.20
C ILE A 40 21.65 -9.87 2.51
N ILE A 41 22.37 -8.93 1.89
CA ILE A 41 22.12 -7.49 2.03
C ILE A 41 20.74 -7.16 1.44
N GLY A 42 20.37 -7.78 0.33
CA GLY A 42 19.03 -7.68 -0.24
C GLY A 42 17.93 -8.08 0.73
N VAL A 43 18.08 -9.20 1.45
CA VAL A 43 17.13 -9.64 2.47
C VAL A 43 17.03 -8.62 3.61
N ALA A 44 18.17 -8.08 4.08
CA ALA A 44 18.18 -7.06 5.12
C ALA A 44 17.45 -5.77 4.67
N VAL A 45 17.68 -5.33 3.43
CA VAL A 45 16.99 -4.17 2.83
C VAL A 45 15.49 -4.44 2.67
N PHE A 46 15.11 -5.66 2.27
CA PHE A 46 13.71 -6.06 2.16
C PHE A 46 13.00 -5.97 3.52
N LEU A 47 13.56 -6.59 4.56
CA LEU A 47 12.97 -6.56 5.90
C LEU A 47 12.93 -5.14 6.47
N GLY A 48 14.03 -4.40 6.32
CA GLY A 48 14.14 -3.02 6.80
C GLY A 48 13.13 -2.09 6.11
N SER A 49 13.00 -2.15 4.79
CA SER A 49 12.03 -1.35 4.05
C SER A 49 10.58 -1.74 4.39
N ASN A 50 10.29 -3.04 4.56
CA ASN A 50 8.94 -3.51 4.86
C ASN A 50 8.48 -2.99 6.24
N LEU A 51 9.34 -3.10 7.24
CA LEU A 51 9.09 -2.55 8.58
C LEU A 51 8.97 -1.03 8.55
N LEU A 52 9.87 -0.33 7.85
CA LEU A 52 9.88 1.13 7.79
C LEU A 52 8.63 1.68 7.10
N ILE A 53 8.27 1.15 5.92
CA ILE A 53 7.10 1.57 5.16
C ILE A 53 5.83 1.22 5.94
N GLY A 54 5.75 0.03 6.52
CA GLY A 54 4.63 -0.38 7.37
C GLY A 54 4.46 0.55 8.57
N TRP A 55 5.55 0.86 9.27
CA TRP A 55 5.52 1.80 10.39
C TRP A 55 5.07 3.21 9.96
N LEU A 56 5.64 3.76 8.89
CA LEU A 56 5.26 5.06 8.34
C LEU A 56 3.78 5.09 7.93
N PHE A 57 3.26 4.00 7.37
CA PHE A 57 1.86 3.88 6.96
C PHE A 57 0.89 3.97 8.15
N PHE A 58 1.24 3.36 9.29
CA PHE A 58 0.38 3.39 10.48
C PHE A 58 0.54 4.65 11.31
N GLN A 59 1.73 5.25 11.34
CA GLN A 59 2.00 6.45 12.14
C GLN A 59 1.62 7.76 11.44
N LEU A 60 1.88 7.88 10.12
CA LEU A 60 1.73 9.14 9.39
C LEU A 60 0.51 9.10 8.47
N ARG A 61 -0.51 9.90 8.80
CA ARG A 61 -1.74 10.05 7.99
C ARG A 61 -1.47 10.46 6.56
N LEU A 62 -0.59 11.45 6.37
CA LEU A 62 -0.24 11.96 5.05
C LEU A 62 0.43 10.87 4.19
N PHE A 63 1.33 10.09 4.80
CA PHE A 63 2.01 9.00 4.12
C PHE A 63 1.02 7.92 3.65
N ARG A 64 0.06 7.55 4.50
CA ARG A 64 -1.02 6.62 4.14
C ARG A 64 -1.81 7.07 2.92
N TYR A 65 -2.13 8.36 2.81
CA TYR A 65 -2.89 8.90 1.68
C TYR A 65 -2.05 8.92 0.40
N ILE A 66 -0.81 9.41 0.49
CA ILE A 66 0.11 9.43 -0.64
C ILE A 66 0.31 8.01 -1.19
N LEU A 67 0.57 7.06 -0.30
CA LEU A 67 0.82 5.67 -0.66
C LEU A 67 -0.43 5.03 -1.32
N SER A 68 -1.62 5.25 -0.76
CA SER A 68 -2.88 4.76 -1.35
C SER A 68 -3.13 5.32 -2.75
N ILE A 69 -2.83 6.60 -2.98
CA ILE A 69 -2.97 7.25 -4.29
C ILE A 69 -1.93 6.69 -5.27
N LEU A 70 -0.67 6.57 -4.85
CA LEU A 70 0.41 6.01 -5.67
C LEU A 70 0.12 4.57 -6.09
N PHE A 71 -0.36 3.73 -5.19
CA PHE A 71 -0.76 2.36 -5.53
C PHE A 71 -1.96 2.34 -6.47
N SER A 72 -2.95 3.21 -6.26
CA SER A 72 -4.08 3.32 -7.18
C SER A 72 -3.62 3.69 -8.60
N PHE A 73 -2.65 4.60 -8.72
CA PHE A 73 -2.01 4.92 -10.01
C PHE A 73 -1.24 3.73 -10.57
N PHE A 74 -0.45 3.04 -9.74
CA PHE A 74 0.31 1.87 -10.16
C PHE A 74 -0.59 0.78 -10.76
N TRP A 75 -1.69 0.43 -10.08
CA TRP A 75 -2.67 -0.51 -10.60
C TRP A 75 -3.36 -0.02 -11.88
N GLY A 76 -3.67 1.27 -11.97
CA GLY A 76 -4.21 1.88 -13.19
C GLY A 76 -3.25 1.82 -14.38
N PHE A 77 -1.96 2.11 -14.15
CA PHE A 77 -0.91 2.00 -15.17
C PHE A 77 -0.68 0.55 -15.60
N LEU A 78 -0.72 -0.39 -14.66
CA LEU A 78 -0.62 -1.81 -14.99
C LEU A 78 -1.76 -2.23 -15.93
N ALA A 79 -2.99 -1.82 -15.62
CA ALA A 79 -4.15 -2.07 -16.48
C ALA A 79 -4.05 -1.37 -17.85
N TYR A 80 -3.52 -0.15 -17.89
CA TYR A 80 -3.22 0.55 -19.14
C TYR A 80 -2.27 -0.27 -20.02
N THR A 81 -1.13 -0.70 -19.47
CA THR A 81 -0.13 -1.48 -20.21
C THR A 81 -0.69 -2.82 -20.69
N PHE A 82 -1.48 -3.51 -19.86
CA PHE A 82 -2.16 -4.73 -20.32
C PHE A 82 -3.15 -4.45 -21.45
N SER A 83 -3.90 -3.35 -21.36
CA SER A 83 -4.85 -3.00 -22.41
C SER A 83 -4.14 -2.63 -23.71
N THR A 84 -3.01 -1.92 -23.68
CA THR A 84 -2.28 -1.57 -24.91
C THR A 84 -1.79 -2.78 -25.69
N GLU A 85 -1.44 -3.87 -24.99
CA GLU A 85 -0.98 -5.11 -25.64
C GLU A 85 -2.13 -5.93 -26.26
N ILE A 86 -3.36 -5.79 -25.75
CA ILE A 86 -4.50 -6.63 -26.13
C ILE A 86 -5.41 -5.95 -27.17
N THR A 87 -5.51 -4.62 -27.16
CA THR A 87 -6.43 -3.87 -28.03
C THR A 87 -5.69 -2.91 -28.96
N LYS A 88 -6.17 -2.82 -30.21
CA LYS A 88 -5.73 -1.81 -31.20
C LYS A 88 -6.38 -0.43 -31.01
N SER A 89 -7.40 -0.32 -30.17
CA SER A 89 -8.07 0.95 -29.86
C SER A 89 -7.16 1.85 -29.02
N THR A 90 -7.02 3.11 -29.43
CA THR A 90 -6.26 4.13 -28.70
C THR A 90 -6.99 4.63 -27.45
N ALA A 91 -8.32 4.52 -27.38
CA ALA A 91 -9.11 5.01 -26.26
C ALA A 91 -9.26 3.99 -25.12
N SER A 92 -9.30 2.69 -25.44
CA SER A 92 -9.53 1.63 -24.45
C SER A 92 -8.52 1.62 -23.29
N PRO A 93 -7.20 1.80 -23.52
CA PRO A 93 -6.22 1.82 -22.43
C PRO A 93 -6.44 2.97 -21.43
N TRP A 94 -6.82 4.15 -21.91
CA TRP A 94 -7.12 5.31 -21.05
C TRP A 94 -8.36 5.08 -20.19
N VAL A 95 -9.40 4.46 -20.78
CA VAL A 95 -10.60 4.08 -20.02
C VAL A 95 -10.26 3.04 -18.97
N ALA A 96 -9.47 2.02 -19.31
CA ALA A 96 -9.01 1.00 -18.36
C ALA A 96 -8.22 1.63 -17.19
N LEU A 97 -7.31 2.56 -17.48
CA LEU A 97 -6.57 3.30 -16.46
C LEU A 97 -7.51 4.02 -15.50
N GLY A 98 -8.45 4.81 -16.03
CA GLY A 98 -9.37 5.60 -15.22
C GLY A 98 -10.27 4.73 -14.34
N VAL A 99 -10.83 3.65 -14.91
CA VAL A 99 -11.72 2.74 -14.18
C VAL A 99 -10.97 2.00 -13.08
N VAL A 100 -9.80 1.43 -13.37
CA VAL A 100 -9.01 0.68 -12.38
C VAL A 100 -8.47 1.60 -11.29
N PHE A 101 -8.07 2.82 -11.64
CA PHE A 101 -7.68 3.84 -10.66
C PHE A 101 -8.81 4.14 -9.68
N LEU A 102 -10.03 4.41 -10.16
CA LEU A 102 -11.19 4.72 -9.31
C LEU A 102 -11.58 3.54 -8.42
N ILE A 103 -11.57 2.33 -8.95
CA ILE A 103 -11.85 1.10 -8.18
C ILE A 103 -10.79 0.92 -7.10
N SER A 104 -9.51 1.07 -7.45
CA SER A 104 -8.40 0.92 -6.49
C SER A 104 -8.48 1.98 -5.39
N LEU A 105 -8.79 3.23 -5.74
CA LEU A 105 -8.98 4.30 -4.77
C LEU A 105 -10.18 4.03 -3.85
N ALA A 106 -11.27 3.47 -4.39
CA ALA A 106 -12.43 3.06 -3.60
C ALA A 106 -12.11 1.92 -2.63
N LEU A 107 -11.26 0.97 -3.02
CA LEU A 107 -10.75 -0.08 -2.12
C LEU A 107 -9.93 0.51 -0.96
N HIS A 108 -9.19 1.58 -1.24
CA HIS A 108 -8.42 2.32 -0.25
C HIS A 108 -9.25 3.25 0.64
N ARG A 109 -10.53 3.51 0.31
CA ARG A 109 -11.40 4.46 1.05
C ARG A 109 -11.43 4.21 2.57
N SER A 110 -11.42 2.94 2.99
CA SER A 110 -11.42 2.58 4.42
C SER A 110 -10.16 3.03 5.18
N TYR A 111 -9.06 3.29 4.48
CA TYR A 111 -7.84 3.82 5.09
C TYR A 111 -7.93 5.34 5.33
N PHE A 112 -8.76 6.04 4.58
CA PHE A 112 -9.07 7.46 4.83
C PHE A 112 -9.95 7.62 6.07
N ASP A 113 -10.89 6.70 6.29
CA ASP A 113 -11.79 6.70 7.45
C ASP A 113 -11.25 5.90 8.66
N PHE A 114 -9.98 5.47 8.62
CA PHE A 114 -9.40 4.57 9.62
C PHE A 114 -9.50 5.10 11.05
N GLU A 115 -9.43 6.42 11.22
CA GLU A 115 -9.54 7.07 12.53
C GLU A 115 -10.97 7.35 12.97
N LYS A 116 -11.90 7.55 12.02
CA LYS A 116 -13.33 7.77 12.34
C LYS A 116 -14.02 6.49 12.81
N ASN A 117 -13.58 5.33 12.32
CA ASN A 117 -14.18 4.02 12.63
C ASN A 117 -13.46 3.26 13.76
N ALA A 118 -12.39 3.84 14.32
CA ALA A 118 -11.68 3.25 15.44
C ALA A 118 -12.52 3.41 16.72
N ARG A 119 -13.23 2.36 17.15
CA ARG A 119 -13.89 2.34 18.45
C ARG A 119 -12.82 2.47 19.54
N ARG A 120 -12.81 3.59 20.26
CA ARG A 120 -12.13 3.70 21.55
C ARG A 120 -12.86 2.79 22.53
N ILE A 121 -12.19 1.73 22.98
CA ILE A 121 -12.67 0.90 24.07
C ILE A 121 -11.98 1.43 25.33
N GLU A 122 -12.73 2.10 26.19
CA GLU A 122 -12.25 2.49 27.51
C GLU A 122 -12.55 1.33 28.46
N TYR A 123 -11.52 0.58 28.83
CA TYR A 123 -11.61 -0.34 29.97
C TYR A 123 -11.68 0.51 31.24
N LYS A 124 -12.83 0.47 31.92
CA LYS A 124 -12.94 0.91 33.32
C LYS A 124 -12.38 -0.21 34.17
N ASP A 125 -11.25 0.04 34.83
CA ASP A 125 -10.77 -0.82 35.91
C ASP A 125 -11.88 -0.85 36.99
N SER A 126 -12.47 -2.02 37.22
CA SER A 126 -13.37 -2.32 38.33
C SER A 126 -12.58 -2.91 39.48
#